data_AF-A0A6B3Z089-F1
#
_entry.id   AF-A0A6B3Z089-F1
#
_cell.length_a   1.000
_cell.length_b   1.000
_cell.length_c   1.000
_cell.angle_alpha   90.00
_cell.angle_beta   90.00
_cell.angle_gamma   90.00
#
_symmetry.space_group_name_H-M   'P 1'
#
loop_
_entity.id
_entity.type
_entity.pdbx_description
1 polymer ?
#
loop_
_entity_poly.entity_id
_entity_poly.type
_entity_poly.pdbx_seq_one_letter_code
_entity_poly.pdbx_strand_id
1 'polypeptide(L)'
;MNKSKKLAYFIPSFIWMVIIFTFSNQPGESSNKNNFFVADVLTKGKIDLFKHIDYNFLNFLIRKAAHITEYFILFMLLYYAFKKTFYKNLKIKAAIITILYACTDEFHQLFIPGREGKVRDVLIDSIGVFIGVFLIYTFRFIKEHRKKE
;
A
#
# COMPACT_ATOMS: atom_id res chain seq x y z
N MET A 1 3.09 10.57 -29.26
CA MET A 1 3.51 11.14 -27.95
C MET A 1 4.97 10.82 -27.71
N ASN A 2 5.83 11.83 -27.53
CA ASN A 2 7.27 11.64 -27.29
C ASN A 2 7.52 10.76 -26.06
N LYS A 3 8.60 9.96 -26.10
CA LYS A 3 9.01 9.03 -25.03
C LYS A 3 9.14 9.75 -23.67
N SER A 4 9.63 11.00 -23.66
CA SER A 4 9.70 11.87 -22.48
C SER A 4 8.32 12.17 -21.87
N LYS A 5 7.30 12.46 -22.69
CA LYS A 5 5.93 12.71 -22.23
C LYS A 5 5.27 11.46 -21.63
N LYS A 6 5.68 10.25 -22.06
CA LYS A 6 5.21 8.99 -21.46
C LYS A 6 5.81 8.74 -20.07
N LEU A 7 7.06 9.14 -19.82
CA LEU A 7 7.68 8.97 -18.50
C LEU A 7 6.99 9.77 -17.40
N ALA A 8 6.26 10.84 -17.74
CA ALA A 8 5.49 11.63 -16.79
C ALA A 8 4.45 10.80 -16.01
N TYR A 9 3.99 9.65 -16.53
CA TYR A 9 3.07 8.78 -15.80
C TYR A 9 3.67 8.13 -14.55
N PHE A 10 5.00 8.17 -14.36
CA PHE A 10 5.66 7.69 -13.14
C PHE A 10 5.68 8.74 -12.01
N ILE A 11 5.42 10.02 -12.32
CA ILE A 11 5.44 11.11 -11.32
C ILE A 11 4.52 10.80 -10.13
N PRO A 12 3.26 10.36 -10.31
CA PRO A 12 2.40 10.00 -9.19
C PRO A 12 2.97 8.86 -8.33
N SER A 13 3.61 7.86 -8.93
CA SER A 13 4.25 6.77 -8.20
C SER A 13 5.40 7.27 -7.32
N PHE A 14 6.24 8.17 -7.83
CA PHE A 14 7.32 8.78 -7.06
C PHE A 14 6.80 9.65 -5.92
N ILE A 15 5.77 10.47 -6.16
CA ILE A 15 5.13 11.25 -5.11
C ILE A 15 4.59 10.32 -4.01
N TRP A 16 3.95 9.22 -4.41
CA TRP A 16 3.42 8.25 -3.46
C TRP A 16 4.51 7.52 -2.67
N MET A 17 5.64 7.18 -3.30
CA MET A 17 6.82 6.65 -2.60
C MET A 17 7.31 7.64 -1.53
N VAL A 18 7.40 8.94 -1.84
CA VAL A 18 7.75 9.97 -0.85
C VAL A 18 6.76 9.99 0.31
N ILE A 19 5.45 9.91 0.03
CA ILE A 19 4.41 9.85 1.07
C ILE A 19 4.63 8.63 1.99
N ILE A 20 4.82 7.44 1.43
CA ILE A 20 5.11 6.21 2.21
C ILE A 20 6.35 6.43 3.09
N PHE A 21 7.42 6.96 2.49
CA PHE A 21 8.66 7.22 3.22
C PHE A 21 8.45 8.21 4.38
N THR A 22 7.63 9.25 4.20
CA THR A 22 7.33 10.19 5.29
C THR A 22 6.57 9.54 6.45
N PHE A 23 5.66 8.60 6.17
CA PHE A 23 4.94 7.86 7.21
C PHE A 23 5.84 6.83 7.91
N SER A 24 6.68 6.15 7.13
CA SER A 24 7.68 5.22 7.64
C SER A 24 8.70 5.92 8.53
N ASN A 25 9.14 7.12 8.16
CA ASN A 25 10.11 7.93 8.91
C ASN A 25 9.62 8.45 10.28
N GLN A 26 8.36 8.20 10.65
CA GLN A 26 7.83 8.56 11.97
C GLN A 26 8.31 7.59 13.05
N PRO A 27 8.84 8.08 14.20
CA PRO A 27 9.17 7.26 15.36
C PRO A 27 8.00 6.39 15.80
N GLY A 28 8.30 5.22 16.39
CA GLY A 28 7.29 4.26 16.82
C GLY A 28 6.25 4.87 17.78
N GLU A 29 6.68 5.72 18.70
CA GLU A 29 5.77 6.41 19.64
C GLU A 29 4.78 7.34 18.94
N SER A 30 5.24 8.13 17.98
CA SER A 30 4.39 9.07 17.23
C SER A 30 3.39 8.32 16.35
N SER A 31 3.85 7.25 15.69
CA SER A 31 2.97 6.39 14.88
C SER A 31 1.92 5.70 15.74
N ASN A 32 2.30 5.18 16.90
CA ASN A 32 1.36 4.58 17.84
C ASN A 32 0.32 5.59 18.35
N LYS A 33 0.72 6.82 18.69
CA LYS A 33 -0.22 7.88 19.12
C LYS A 33 -1.27 8.20 18.05
N ASN A 34 -0.87 8.31 16.78
CA ASN A 34 -1.81 8.56 15.68
C ASN A 34 -2.83 7.42 15.52
N ASN A 35 -2.37 6.18 15.60
CA ASN A 35 -3.27 5.03 15.50
C ASN A 35 -4.17 4.89 16.73
N PHE A 36 -3.68 5.25 17.91
CA PHE A 36 -4.47 5.29 19.14
C PHE A 36 -5.60 6.31 19.06
N PHE A 37 -5.40 7.48 18.43
CA PHE A 37 -6.50 8.41 18.17
C PHE A 37 -7.60 7.78 17.30
N VAL A 38 -7.21 7.06 16.22
CA VAL A 38 -8.17 6.36 15.35
C VAL A 38 -8.89 5.24 16.10
N ALA A 39 -8.16 4.46 16.90
CA ALA A 39 -8.72 3.40 17.73
C ALA A 39 -9.69 3.97 18.78
N ASP A 40 -9.38 5.12 19.39
CA ASP A 40 -10.25 5.84 20.32
C ASP A 40 -11.56 6.29 19.66
N VAL A 41 -11.49 6.86 18.46
CA VAL A 41 -12.68 7.26 17.70
C VAL A 41 -13.56 6.05 17.37
N LEU A 42 -12.96 4.92 17.01
CA LEU A 42 -13.68 3.69 16.68
C LEU A 42 -14.31 3.01 17.91
N THR A 43 -13.60 3.00 19.05
CA THR A 43 -14.06 2.34 20.29
C THR A 43 -15.02 3.19 21.11
N LYS A 44 -14.79 4.50 21.21
CA LYS A 44 -15.67 5.46 21.90
C LYS A 44 -16.81 5.97 21.02
N GLY A 45 -16.73 5.72 19.71
CA GLY A 45 -17.81 5.99 18.77
C GLY A 45 -19.05 5.11 19.01
N LYS A 46 -20.12 5.37 18.25
CA LYS A 46 -21.39 4.61 18.34
C LYS A 46 -21.34 3.20 17.70
N ILE A 47 -20.16 2.69 17.36
CA ILE A 47 -20.03 1.40 16.68
C ILE A 47 -19.72 0.34 17.76
N ASP A 48 -20.77 -0.30 18.27
CA ASP A 48 -20.66 -1.30 19.34
C ASP A 48 -19.77 -2.50 18.97
N LEU A 49 -19.54 -2.73 17.67
CA LEU A 49 -18.67 -3.80 17.16
C LEU A 49 -17.23 -3.73 17.67
N PHE A 50 -16.69 -2.52 17.91
CA PHE A 50 -15.28 -2.35 18.29
C PHE A 50 -15.05 -2.21 19.80
N LYS A 51 -16.11 -2.03 20.60
CA LYS A 51 -16.00 -1.82 22.05
C LYS A 51 -15.41 -3.01 22.82
N HIS A 52 -15.54 -4.22 22.28
CA HIS A 52 -15.06 -5.45 22.92
C HIS A 52 -13.70 -5.93 22.37
N ILE A 53 -13.14 -5.22 21.39
CA ILE A 53 -11.86 -5.60 20.79
C ILE A 53 -10.73 -4.98 21.61
N ASP A 54 -9.69 -5.79 21.88
CA ASP A 54 -8.48 -5.31 22.54
C ASP A 54 -7.86 -4.11 21.80
N TYR A 55 -7.54 -3.06 22.55
CA TYR A 55 -7.09 -1.80 21.99
C TYR A 55 -5.74 -1.90 21.26
N ASN A 56 -4.82 -2.70 21.79
CA ASN A 56 -3.52 -2.93 21.17
C ASN A 56 -3.68 -3.75 19.87
N PHE A 57 -4.58 -4.73 19.88
CA PHE A 57 -4.93 -5.48 18.69
C PHE A 57 -5.59 -4.60 17.62
N LEU A 58 -6.49 -3.69 18.00
CA LEU A 58 -7.10 -2.74 17.06
C LEU A 58 -6.06 -1.78 16.45
N ASN A 59 -5.15 -1.23 17.26
CA ASN A 59 -4.01 -0.44 16.76
C ASN A 59 -3.16 -1.25 15.78
N PHE A 60 -2.84 -2.51 16.11
CA PHE A 60 -2.13 -3.40 15.20
C PHE A 60 -2.88 -3.57 13.86
N LEU A 61 -4.18 -3.82 13.88
CA LEU A 61 -5.00 -3.95 12.67
C LEU A 61 -5.02 -2.68 11.83
N ILE A 62 -5.21 -1.51 12.45
CA ILE A 62 -5.19 -0.20 11.77
C ILE A 62 -3.85 -0.02 11.06
N ARG A 63 -2.74 -0.30 11.75
CA ARG A 63 -1.40 -0.17 11.17
C ARG A 63 -1.20 -1.10 9.98
N LYS A 64 -1.62 -2.36 10.08
CA LYS A 64 -1.51 -3.32 8.97
C LYS A 64 -2.41 -2.95 7.79
N ALA A 65 -3.61 -2.47 8.05
CA ALA A 65 -4.51 -2.00 6.99
C ALA A 65 -3.94 -0.78 6.26
N ALA A 66 -3.31 0.15 6.98
CA ALA A 66 -2.65 1.32 6.40
C ALA A 66 -1.54 0.89 5.42
N HIS A 67 -0.62 0.03 5.86
CA HIS A 67 0.47 -0.43 5.00
C HIS A 67 -0.05 -1.22 3.78
N ILE A 68 -0.99 -2.15 3.97
CA ILE A 68 -1.63 -2.87 2.84
C ILE A 68 -2.19 -1.86 1.81
N THR A 69 -2.83 -0.79 2.28
CA THR A 69 -3.41 0.25 1.42
C THR A 69 -2.35 1.07 0.71
N GLU A 70 -1.28 1.47 1.40
CA GLU A 70 -0.14 2.20 0.84
C GLU A 70 0.50 1.45 -0.32
N TYR A 71 0.83 0.17 -0.13
CA TYR A 71 1.48 -0.65 -1.15
C TYR A 71 0.51 -1.08 -2.26
N PHE A 72 -0.78 -1.26 -1.96
CA PHE A 72 -1.82 -1.42 -2.99
C PHE A 72 -1.86 -0.21 -3.94
N ILE A 73 -1.91 1.02 -3.39
CA ILE A 73 -1.94 2.25 -4.19
C ILE A 73 -0.65 2.38 -5.01
N LEU A 74 0.51 2.14 -4.39
CA LEU A 74 1.80 2.17 -5.09
C LEU A 74 1.82 1.22 -6.29
N PHE A 75 1.38 -0.02 -6.09
CA PHE A 75 1.29 -1.02 -7.15
C PHE A 75 0.37 -0.56 -8.29
N MET A 76 -0.81 -0.03 -7.97
CA MET A 76 -1.77 0.43 -8.98
C MET A 76 -1.24 1.61 -9.80
N LEU A 77 -0.55 2.57 -9.15
CA LEU A 77 0.10 3.70 -9.82
C LEU A 77 1.22 3.22 -10.75
N LEU A 78 2.10 2.34 -10.27
CA LEU A 78 3.18 1.78 -11.09
C LEU A 78 2.62 0.96 -12.26
N TYR A 79 1.61 0.13 -12.02
CA TYR A 79 0.93 -0.63 -13.06
C TYR A 79 0.36 0.29 -14.15
N TYR A 80 -0.32 1.37 -13.75
CA TYR A 80 -0.84 2.37 -14.68
C TYR A 80 0.28 3.05 -15.49
N ALA A 81 1.36 3.46 -14.82
CA ALA A 81 2.53 4.08 -15.45
C ALA A 81 3.18 3.15 -16.48
N PHE A 82 3.40 1.88 -16.12
CA PHE A 82 3.94 0.88 -17.02
C PHE A 82 3.03 0.63 -18.23
N LYS A 83 1.72 0.49 -18.00
CA LYS A 83 0.73 0.26 -19.06
C LYS A 83 0.65 1.41 -20.07
N LYS A 84 0.85 2.65 -19.64
CA LYS A 84 0.82 3.83 -20.52
C LYS A 84 2.15 4.09 -21.23
N THR A 85 3.26 3.67 -20.62
CA THR A 85 4.60 3.93 -21.15
C THR A 85 5.06 2.84 -22.11
N PHE A 86 4.79 1.57 -21.79
CA PHE A 86 5.29 0.41 -22.53
C PHE A 86 4.16 -0.33 -23.24
N TYR A 87 4.48 -0.96 -24.37
CA TYR A 87 3.51 -1.71 -25.18
C TYR A 87 3.11 -3.07 -24.57
N LYS A 88 3.83 -3.55 -23.54
CA LYS A 88 3.55 -4.81 -22.84
C LYS A 88 2.87 -4.55 -21.50
N ASN A 89 1.99 -5.46 -21.09
CA ASN A 89 1.39 -5.44 -19.74
C ASN A 89 2.43 -5.90 -18.71
N LEU A 90 3.17 -4.96 -18.13
CA LEU A 90 4.27 -5.22 -17.19
C LEU A 90 3.81 -5.28 -15.72
N LYS A 91 2.64 -5.86 -15.45
CA LYS A 91 2.10 -6.00 -14.09
C LYS A 91 3.05 -6.73 -13.12
N ILE A 92 3.77 -7.75 -13.59
CA ILE A 92 4.77 -8.47 -12.78
C ILE A 92 5.92 -7.54 -12.40
N LYS A 93 6.36 -6.68 -13.34
CA LYS A 93 7.41 -5.69 -13.06
C LYS A 93 6.95 -4.65 -12.05
N ALA A 94 5.71 -4.18 -12.16
CA ALA A 94 5.12 -3.28 -11.16
C ALA A 94 5.08 -3.93 -9.78
N ALA A 95 4.62 -5.19 -9.69
CA ALA A 95 4.58 -5.95 -8.44
C ALA A 95 5.97 -6.13 -7.82
N ILE A 96 6.97 -6.55 -8.62
CA ILE A 96 8.35 -6.72 -8.15
C ILE A 96 8.90 -5.39 -7.61
N ILE A 97 8.70 -4.28 -8.33
CA ILE A 97 9.19 -2.97 -7.88
C ILE A 97 8.50 -2.55 -6.57
N THR A 98 7.19 -2.76 -6.44
CA THR A 98 6.47 -2.44 -5.20
C THR A 98 6.97 -3.29 -4.02
N ILE A 99 7.19 -4.59 -4.21
CA ILE A 99 7.70 -5.47 -3.15
C ILE A 99 9.13 -5.11 -2.78
N LEU A 100 9.99 -4.82 -3.75
CA LEU A 100 11.35 -4.34 -3.47
C LEU A 100 11.33 -3.01 -2.69
N TYR A 101 10.39 -2.13 -3.01
CA TYR A 101 10.21 -0.89 -2.25
C TYR A 101 9.76 -1.16 -0.81
N ALA A 102 8.85 -2.11 -0.58
CA ALA A 102 8.48 -2.54 0.77
C ALA A 102 9.67 -3.09 1.56
N CYS A 103 10.53 -3.89 0.91
CA CYS A 103 11.78 -4.34 1.54
C CYS A 103 12.69 -3.17 1.94
N THR A 104 12.81 -2.14 1.10
CA THR A 104 13.62 -0.96 1.43
C THR A 104 13.03 -0.14 2.56
N ASP A 105 11.70 -0.09 2.67
CA ASP A 105 11.00 0.62 3.74
C ASP A 105 11.19 -0.07 5.09
N GLU A 106 10.99 -1.39 5.15
CA GLU A 106 11.22 -2.18 6.36
C GLU A 106 12.69 -2.15 6.80
N PHE A 107 13.62 -2.14 5.83
CA PHE A 107 15.04 -1.93 6.11
C PHE A 107 15.30 -0.53 6.69
N HIS A 108 14.68 0.52 6.15
CA HIS A 108 14.77 1.88 6.68
C HIS A 108 14.24 1.99 8.11
N GLN A 109 13.12 1.31 8.39
CA GLN A 109 12.52 1.30 9.73
C GLN A 109 13.44 0.72 10.82
N LEU A 110 14.41 -0.14 10.48
CA LEU A 110 15.41 -0.63 11.43
C LEU A 110 16.27 0.49 12.04
N PHE A 111 16.39 1.62 11.34
CA PHE A 111 17.16 2.78 11.81
C PHE A 111 16.32 3.80 12.58
N ILE A 112 15.01 3.56 12.72
CA ILE A 112 14.09 4.48 13.37
C ILE A 112 13.84 4.04 14.82
N PRO A 113 14.02 4.94 15.80
CA PRO A 113 13.73 4.63 17.21
C PRO A 113 12.30 4.13 17.44
N GLY A 114 12.17 3.01 18.14
CA GLY A 114 10.88 2.40 18.50
C GLY A 114 10.15 1.70 17.34
N ARG A 115 10.80 1.52 16.18
CA ARG A 115 10.31 0.68 15.08
C ARG A 115 11.04 -0.66 15.07
N GLU A 116 10.36 -1.68 14.57
CA GLU A 116 10.93 -3.02 14.39
C GLU A 116 10.73 -3.40 12.92
N GLY A 117 11.82 -3.49 12.16
CA GLY A 117 11.75 -4.01 10.79
C GLY A 117 11.54 -5.52 10.82
N LYS A 118 10.45 -6.01 10.23
CA LYS A 118 10.10 -7.44 10.24
C LYS A 118 9.82 -7.94 8.84
N VAL A 119 10.39 -9.10 8.50
CA VAL A 119 10.08 -9.78 7.22
C VAL A 119 8.58 -10.07 7.08
N ARG A 120 7.89 -10.32 8.20
CA ARG A 120 6.43 -10.47 8.23
C ARG A 120 5.70 -9.24 7.71
N ASP A 121 6.26 -8.05 7.88
CA ASP A 121 5.61 -6.79 7.51
C ASP A 121 5.68 -6.62 5.99
N VAL A 122 6.82 -6.95 5.35
CA VAL A 122 6.93 -7.09 3.88
C VAL A 122 5.92 -8.08 3.30
N LEU A 123 5.67 -9.21 3.98
CA LEU A 123 4.66 -10.18 3.54
C LEU A 123 3.25 -9.62 3.60
N ILE A 124 2.94 -8.85 4.65
CA ILE A 124 1.65 -8.18 4.80
C ILE A 124 1.49 -7.11 3.72
N ASP A 125 2.53 -6.33 3.44
CA ASP A 125 2.53 -5.29 2.39
C ASP A 125 2.29 -5.88 1.01
N SER A 126 2.84 -7.07 0.77
CA SER A 126 2.63 -7.84 -0.45
C SER A 126 1.16 -8.23 -0.65
N ILE A 127 0.34 -8.33 0.41
CA ILE A 127 -1.12 -8.54 0.29
C ILE A 127 -1.77 -7.41 -0.51
N GLY A 128 -1.33 -6.16 -0.31
CA GLY A 128 -1.81 -5.02 -1.10
C GLY A 128 -1.54 -5.20 -2.60
N VAL A 129 -0.36 -5.71 -2.93
CA VAL A 129 0.01 -6.04 -4.33
C VAL A 129 -0.88 -7.15 -4.88
N PHE A 130 -1.12 -8.22 -4.12
CA PHE A 130 -1.99 -9.33 -4.53
C PHE A 130 -3.43 -8.87 -4.77
N ILE A 131 -3.97 -8.03 -3.89
CA ILE A 131 -5.31 -7.42 -4.07
C ILE A 131 -5.35 -6.62 -5.38
N GLY A 132 -4.33 -5.82 -5.65
CA GLY A 132 -4.23 -5.06 -6.90
C GLY A 132 -4.21 -5.95 -8.14
N VAL A 133 -3.41 -7.02 -8.12
CA VAL A 133 -3.35 -8.00 -9.21
C VAL A 133 -4.72 -8.65 -9.42
N PHE A 134 -5.36 -9.09 -8.34
CA PHE A 134 -6.69 -9.71 -8.38
C PHE A 134 -7.73 -8.78 -9.01
N LEU A 135 -7.81 -7.52 -8.57
CA LEU A 135 -8.73 -6.53 -9.14
C LEU A 135 -8.50 -6.32 -10.65
N ILE A 136 -7.23 -6.25 -11.09
CA ILE A 136 -6.91 -6.13 -12.52
C ILE A 136 -7.46 -7.31 -13.32
N TYR A 137 -7.35 -8.53 -12.80
CA TYR A 137 -7.88 -9.72 -13.46
C TYR A 137 -9.41 -9.70 -13.50
N THR A 138 -10.07 -9.42 -12.39
CA THR A 138 -11.53 -9.36 -12.29
C THR A 138 -12.10 -8.31 -13.25
N PHE A 139 -11.53 -7.10 -13.30
CA PHE A 139 -11.98 -6.07 -14.23
C PHE A 139 -11.77 -6.44 -15.70
N ARG A 140 -10.68 -7.14 -16.03
CA ARG A 140 -10.47 -7.64 -17.40
C ARG A 140 -11.48 -8.69 -17.79
N PHE A 141 -11.73 -9.66 -16.90
CA PHE A 141 -12.72 -10.71 -17.09
C PHE A 141 -14.12 -10.14 -17.35
N ILE A 142 -14.57 -9.22 -16.49
CA ILE A 142 -15.88 -8.55 -16.64
C ILE A 142 -15.97 -7.79 -17.98
N LYS A 143 -14.90 -7.07 -18.36
CA LYS A 143 -14.88 -6.30 -19.62
C LYS A 143 -14.88 -7.19 -20.86
N GLU A 144 -14.23 -8.34 -20.81
CA GLU A 144 -14.21 -9.32 -21.91
C GLU A 144 -15.57 -10.00 -22.07
N HIS A 145 -16.29 -10.28 -20.98
CA HIS A 145 -17.66 -10.80 -21.02
C HIS A 145 -18.69 -9.79 -21.54
N ARG A 146 -18.65 -8.52 -21.08
CA ARG A 146 -19.53 -7.46 -21.59
C ARG A 146 -19.33 -7.08 -23.06
N LYS A 147 -18.25 -7.53 -23.70
CA LYS A 147 -17.98 -7.28 -25.13
C LYS A 147 -18.48 -8.40 -26.05
N LYS A 148 -18.87 -9.53 -25.47
CA LYS A 148 -19.39 -10.70 -26.19
C LYS A 148 -20.93 -10.71 -26.25
N GLU A 149 -21.57 -9.89 -25.45
CA GLU A 149 -22.99 -9.50 -25.54
C GLU A 149 -23.13 -8.27 -26.45
#